data_AF-S4R873-F1
#
_entry.id   AF-S4R873-F1
#
_cell.length_a   1.000
_cell.length_b   1.000
_cell.length_c   1.000
_cell.angle_alpha   90.00
_cell.angle_beta   90.00
_cell.angle_gamma   90.00
#
_symmetry.space_group_name_H-M   'P 1'
#
loop_
_entity.id
_entity.type
_entity.pdbx_description
1 polymer ?
#
loop_
_entity_poly.entity_id
_entity_poly.type
_entity_poly.pdbx_seq_one_letter_code
_entity_poly.pdbx_strand_id
1 'polypeptide(L)'
;VADLADGGCMSAFRWNGGGDYRGRKWDADLPTDAVMVMHMLCTYLDSRLPPNPRYPDGKTFTSQHFQRSPNKPDASSQQQGLYIHQISTNPANYQLVYHGTALELPKGRNNLFHTILMFLYIVKTKESGMLGRANLGMSGVNILWIFGEQ
;
A
#
# COMPACT_ATOMS: atom_id res chain seq x y z
N VAL A 1 -14.06 -9.85 5.51
CA VAL A 1 -13.73 -8.71 6.40
C VAL A 1 -14.11 -9.01 7.84
N ALA A 2 -15.25 -9.65 8.12
CA ALA A 2 -15.62 -10.09 9.47
C ALA A 2 -14.57 -11.02 10.13
N ASP A 3 -13.97 -11.94 9.39
CA ASP A 3 -12.94 -12.84 9.95
C ASP A 3 -11.59 -12.17 10.24
N LEU A 4 -11.36 -10.94 9.73
CA LEU A 4 -10.22 -10.10 10.15
C LEU A 4 -10.51 -9.38 11.48
N ALA A 5 -11.77 -9.37 11.92
CA ALA A 5 -12.24 -8.62 13.09
C ALA A 5 -12.43 -9.49 14.33
N ASP A 6 -12.28 -10.82 14.25
CA ASP A 6 -12.44 -11.74 15.38
C ASP A 6 -11.09 -12.33 15.82
N GLY A 7 -10.73 -12.12 17.09
CA GLY A 7 -9.39 -12.45 17.64
C GLY A 7 -8.27 -11.52 17.16
N GLY A 8 -7.07 -11.61 17.77
CA GLY A 8 -5.93 -10.74 17.43
C GLY A 8 -5.73 -10.67 15.92
N CYS A 9 -6.11 -9.54 15.33
CA CYS A 9 -6.55 -9.31 13.94
C CYS A 9 -5.59 -9.75 12.81
N MET A 10 -4.39 -10.20 13.19
CA MET A 10 -3.29 -10.59 12.32
C MET A 10 -2.94 -12.07 12.41
N SER A 11 -3.53 -12.80 13.36
CA SER A 11 -3.33 -14.25 13.51
C SER A 11 -3.93 -15.03 12.33
N ALA A 12 -5.11 -14.62 11.87
CA ALA A 12 -5.80 -15.20 10.72
C ALA A 12 -5.29 -14.72 9.34
N PHE A 13 -4.42 -13.70 9.30
CA PHE A 13 -3.90 -13.14 8.04
C PHE A 13 -3.14 -14.18 7.21
N ARG A 14 -3.56 -14.35 5.95
CA ARG A 14 -2.96 -15.25 4.96
C ARG A 14 -2.39 -14.45 3.79
N TRP A 15 -1.10 -14.12 3.86
CA TRP A 15 -0.42 -13.31 2.83
C TRP A 15 -0.51 -13.90 1.40
N ASN A 16 -0.51 -15.23 1.29
CA ASN A 16 -0.54 -16.00 0.05
C ASN A 16 -1.87 -16.74 -0.18
N GLY A 17 -2.94 -16.36 0.53
CA GLY A 17 -4.24 -17.01 0.41
C GLY A 17 -5.36 -16.11 0.91
N GLY A 18 -6.53 -16.70 1.15
CA GLY A 18 -7.67 -16.00 1.73
C GLY A 18 -8.53 -16.92 2.60
N GLY A 19 -9.62 -16.35 3.12
CA GLY A 19 -10.66 -17.08 3.84
C GLY A 19 -11.73 -17.67 2.90
N ASP A 20 -12.51 -18.59 3.44
CA ASP A 20 -13.65 -19.18 2.74
C ASP A 20 -14.85 -18.23 2.86
N TYR A 21 -15.60 -18.03 1.77
CA TYR A 21 -16.74 -17.11 1.76
C TYR A 21 -17.97 -17.73 1.10
N ARG A 22 -19.10 -17.73 1.80
CA ARG A 22 -20.39 -18.28 1.33
C ARG A 22 -20.27 -19.70 0.74
N GLY A 23 -19.49 -20.56 1.40
CA GLY A 23 -19.25 -21.94 0.96
C GLY A 23 -18.26 -22.10 -0.20
N ARG A 24 -17.75 -21.00 -0.78
CA ARG A 24 -16.64 -21.03 -1.73
C ARG A 24 -15.32 -21.01 -0.98
N LYS A 25 -14.50 -22.03 -1.18
CA LYS A 25 -13.12 -22.06 -0.69
C LYS A 25 -12.27 -21.07 -1.47
N TRP A 26 -11.28 -20.47 -0.82
CA TRP A 26 -10.31 -19.65 -1.53
C TRP A 26 -9.54 -20.48 -2.57
N ASP A 27 -9.39 -19.91 -3.76
CA ASP A 27 -8.65 -20.40 -4.91
C ASP A 27 -7.81 -19.27 -5.53
N ALA A 28 -6.90 -19.64 -6.44
CA ALA A 28 -5.85 -18.74 -6.93
C ALA A 28 -6.35 -17.57 -7.82
N ASP A 29 -7.60 -17.61 -8.28
CA ASP A 29 -8.28 -16.52 -9.01
C ASP A 29 -8.86 -15.46 -8.08
N LEU A 30 -8.93 -15.72 -6.77
CA LEU A 30 -9.33 -14.75 -5.77
C LEU A 30 -8.11 -13.98 -5.20
N PRO A 31 -8.28 -12.70 -4.84
CA PRO A 31 -7.22 -11.92 -4.22
C PRO A 31 -6.81 -12.52 -2.87
N THR A 32 -5.53 -12.46 -2.54
CA THR A 32 -5.04 -12.83 -1.20
C THR A 32 -5.37 -11.73 -0.18
N ASP A 33 -5.32 -12.04 1.12
CA ASP A 33 -5.48 -11.03 2.17
C ASP A 33 -4.47 -9.89 2.00
N ALA A 34 -3.27 -10.18 1.51
CA ALA A 34 -2.26 -9.15 1.26
C ALA A 34 -2.63 -8.18 0.14
N VAL A 35 -3.33 -8.65 -0.90
CA VAL A 35 -3.88 -7.78 -1.95
C VAL A 35 -5.02 -6.94 -1.41
N MET A 36 -5.89 -7.52 -0.58
CA MET A 36 -7.02 -6.83 0.03
C MET A 36 -6.56 -5.71 0.97
N VAL A 37 -5.59 -5.97 1.85
CA VAL A 37 -5.06 -4.95 2.77
C VAL A 37 -4.37 -3.81 2.02
N MET A 38 -3.57 -4.12 0.98
CA MET A 38 -2.97 -3.08 0.14
C MET A 38 -4.03 -2.23 -0.57
N HIS A 39 -5.09 -2.86 -1.07
CA HIS A 39 -6.21 -2.13 -1.69
C HIS A 39 -6.95 -1.23 -0.68
N MET A 40 -7.15 -1.69 0.55
CA MET A 40 -7.72 -0.86 1.63
C MET A 40 -6.84 0.34 1.93
N LEU A 41 -5.52 0.17 2.01
CA LEU A 41 -4.58 1.28 2.19
C LEU A 41 -4.67 2.29 1.04
N CYS A 42 -4.66 1.81 -0.20
CA CYS A 42 -4.79 2.66 -1.38
C CYS A 42 -6.09 3.47 -1.34
N THR A 43 -7.22 2.80 -1.07
CA THR A 43 -8.54 3.42 -0.98
C THR A 43 -8.60 4.45 0.15
N TYR A 44 -8.03 4.12 1.31
CA TYR A 44 -7.93 5.04 2.43
C TYR A 44 -7.15 6.30 2.03
N LEU A 45 -5.95 6.16 1.46
CA LEU A 45 -5.13 7.30 1.08
C LEU A 45 -5.75 8.11 -0.07
N ASP A 46 -6.35 7.46 -1.06
CA ASP A 46 -7.11 8.14 -2.13
C ASP A 46 -8.18 9.08 -1.54
N SER A 47 -8.90 8.64 -0.50
CA SER A 47 -9.93 9.45 0.16
C SER A 47 -9.38 10.60 1.03
N ARG A 48 -8.10 10.56 1.40
CA ARG A 48 -7.46 11.53 2.29
C ARG A 48 -6.56 12.53 1.56
N LEU A 49 -6.15 12.21 0.34
CA LEU A 49 -5.35 13.12 -0.49
C LEU A 49 -6.25 14.16 -1.18
N PRO A 50 -5.78 15.42 -1.34
CA PRO A 50 -6.49 16.42 -2.11
C PRO A 50 -6.77 15.96 -3.54
N PRO A 51 -7.93 16.33 -4.12
CA PRO A 51 -8.23 16.01 -5.51
C PRO A 51 -7.18 16.63 -6.44
N ASN A 52 -6.75 15.86 -7.43
CA ASN A 52 -5.81 16.31 -8.45
C ASN A 52 -6.50 16.33 -9.82
N PRO A 53 -6.52 17.47 -10.55
CA PRO A 53 -7.15 17.55 -11.87
C PRO A 53 -6.61 16.53 -12.89
N ARG A 54 -5.38 16.02 -12.73
CA ARG A 54 -4.84 14.93 -13.56
C ARG A 54 -5.52 13.57 -13.32
N TYR A 55 -6.14 13.37 -12.17
CA TYR A 55 -6.75 12.12 -11.73
C TYR A 55 -8.21 12.37 -11.31
N PRO A 56 -9.11 12.60 -12.28
CA PRO A 56 -10.50 13.00 -12.01
C PRO A 56 -11.34 11.88 -11.38
N ASP A 57 -10.85 10.63 -11.39
CA ASP A 57 -11.49 9.48 -10.77
C ASP A 57 -11.30 9.43 -9.25
N GLY A 58 -10.61 10.42 -8.66
CA GLY A 58 -10.35 10.52 -7.24
C GLY A 58 -9.26 9.58 -6.73
N LYS A 59 -8.62 8.80 -7.63
CA LYS A 59 -7.58 7.83 -7.28
C LYS A 59 -6.20 8.46 -7.22
N THR A 60 -6.10 9.53 -6.43
CA THR A 60 -4.91 10.38 -6.36
C THR A 60 -3.69 9.61 -5.85
N PHE A 61 -3.80 8.82 -4.79
CA PHE A 61 -2.71 7.97 -4.29
C PHE A 61 -2.42 6.84 -5.26
N THR A 62 -3.45 6.09 -5.65
CA THR A 62 -3.28 4.87 -6.45
C THR A 62 -2.61 5.17 -7.79
N SER A 63 -2.97 6.29 -8.45
CA SER A 63 -2.39 6.65 -9.75
C SER A 63 -0.95 7.17 -9.67
N GLN A 64 -0.52 7.60 -8.49
CA GLN A 64 0.75 8.31 -8.27
C GLN A 64 1.80 7.42 -7.60
N HIS A 65 1.39 6.68 -6.58
CA HIS A 65 2.27 5.98 -5.65
C HIS A 65 2.07 4.47 -5.64
N PHE A 66 1.26 3.91 -6.55
CA PHE A 66 1.03 2.48 -6.62
C PHE A 66 1.02 1.96 -8.07
N GLN A 67 1.84 0.95 -8.35
CA GLN A 67 1.96 0.34 -9.67
C GLN A 67 1.80 -1.17 -9.58
N ARG A 68 1.21 -1.79 -10.61
CA ARG A 68 1.07 -3.25 -10.73
C ARG A 68 1.76 -3.77 -12.00
N SER A 69 2.53 -4.84 -11.90
CA SER A 69 2.96 -5.62 -13.07
C SER A 69 1.73 -6.19 -13.82
N PRO A 70 1.74 -6.27 -15.16
CA PRO A 70 2.80 -5.86 -16.09
C PRO A 70 2.67 -4.41 -16.59
N ASN A 71 1.82 -3.58 -15.95
CA ASN A 71 1.57 -2.23 -16.43
C ASN A 71 2.88 -1.44 -16.45
N LYS A 72 3.17 -0.82 -17.60
CA LYS A 72 4.36 0.04 -17.74
C LYS A 72 4.27 1.15 -16.68
N PRO A 73 5.40 1.53 -16.06
CA PRO A 73 5.42 2.70 -15.21
C PRO A 73 4.99 3.89 -16.06
N ASP A 74 3.88 4.54 -15.70
CA ASP A 74 3.52 5.78 -16.36
C ASP A 74 4.62 6.81 -16.08
N ALA A 75 4.96 7.63 -17.08
CA ALA A 75 6.02 8.62 -16.96
C ALA A 75 5.81 9.58 -15.77
N SER A 76 4.56 9.77 -15.33
CA SER A 76 4.22 10.53 -14.13
C SER A 76 4.63 9.85 -12.82
N SER A 77 4.53 8.53 -12.71
CA SER A 77 4.87 7.78 -11.49
C SER A 77 6.39 7.71 -11.30
N GLN A 78 7.14 7.65 -12.40
CA GLN A 78 8.61 7.77 -12.38
C GLN A 78 9.09 9.16 -11.94
N GLN A 79 8.30 10.21 -12.22
CA GLN A 79 8.65 11.60 -11.85
C GLN A 79 8.48 11.89 -10.35
N GLN A 80 7.70 11.09 -9.61
CA GLN A 80 7.29 11.43 -8.24
C GLN A 80 8.19 10.86 -7.14
N GLY A 81 9.30 10.21 -7.50
CA GLY A 81 10.31 9.75 -6.56
C GLY A 81 9.89 8.48 -5.82
N LEU A 82 8.77 8.46 -5.10
CA LEU A 82 8.38 7.36 -4.20
C LEU A 82 7.10 6.64 -4.66
N TYR A 83 7.17 5.32 -4.88
CA TYR A 83 5.99 4.49 -5.15
C TYR A 83 6.17 3.02 -4.73
N ILE A 84 5.04 2.35 -4.47
CA ILE A 84 4.95 0.92 -4.20
C ILE A 84 4.68 0.19 -5.52
N HIS A 85 5.50 -0.81 -5.83
CA HIS A 85 5.36 -1.65 -7.00
C HIS A 85 4.95 -3.08 -6.60
N GLN A 86 3.78 -3.52 -7.05
CA GLN A 86 3.31 -4.89 -6.92
C GLN A 86 3.90 -5.74 -8.06
N ILE A 87 4.93 -6.53 -7.73
CA ILE A 87 5.66 -7.38 -8.68
C ILE A 87 4.87 -8.64 -9.03
N SER A 88 4.15 -9.20 -8.06
CA SER A 88 3.37 -10.44 -8.20
C SER A 88 2.01 -10.31 -7.49
N THR A 89 0.99 -10.96 -8.04
CA THR A 89 -0.38 -11.00 -7.48
C THR A 89 -0.62 -12.24 -6.64
N ASN A 90 -0.04 -13.39 -7.00
CA ASN A 90 -0.20 -14.64 -6.27
C ASN A 90 1.08 -15.50 -6.28
N PRO A 91 1.83 -15.58 -5.17
CA PRO A 91 1.58 -14.83 -3.93
C PRO A 91 1.89 -13.34 -4.13
N ALA A 92 1.22 -12.48 -3.36
CA ALA A 92 1.44 -11.04 -3.43
C ALA A 92 2.87 -10.69 -3.02
N ASN A 93 3.56 -9.90 -3.85
CA ASN A 93 4.90 -9.40 -3.56
C ASN A 93 4.99 -7.93 -3.96
N TYR A 94 5.46 -7.11 -3.03
CA TYR A 94 5.61 -5.67 -3.18
C TYR A 94 7.07 -5.27 -2.99
N GLN A 95 7.45 -4.25 -3.75
CA GLN A 95 8.75 -3.58 -3.69
C GLN A 95 8.50 -2.09 -3.58
N LEU A 96 9.41 -1.39 -2.91
CA LEU A 96 9.37 0.06 -2.81
C LEU A 96 10.40 0.65 -3.76
N VAL A 97 10.04 1.69 -4.49
CA VAL A 97 10.97 2.41 -5.36
C VAL A 97 11.05 3.85 -4.88
N TYR A 98 12.27 4.34 -4.70
CA TYR A 98 12.57 5.70 -4.26
C TYR A 98 13.64 6.35 -5.18
N HIS A 99 13.29 7.44 -5.84
CA HIS A 99 14.05 8.12 -6.90
C HIS A 99 14.70 7.16 -7.90
N GLY A 100 13.91 6.22 -8.42
CA GLY A 100 14.36 5.23 -9.40
C GLY A 100 15.17 4.07 -8.80
N THR A 101 15.51 4.11 -7.51
CA THR A 101 16.18 3.01 -6.82
C THR A 101 15.16 2.09 -6.18
N ALA A 102 15.18 0.82 -6.59
CA ALA A 102 14.35 -0.19 -6.01
C ALA A 102 14.94 -0.68 -4.68
N LEU A 103 14.19 -0.53 -3.59
CA LEU A 103 14.57 -1.00 -2.27
C LEU A 103 14.12 -2.46 -2.13
N GLU A 104 15.09 -3.35 -1.92
CA GLU A 104 14.79 -4.75 -1.69
C GLU A 104 14.22 -4.95 -0.29
N LEU A 105 13.05 -5.57 -0.22
CA LEU A 105 12.39 -5.95 1.02
C LEU A 105 12.26 -7.48 1.09
N PRO A 106 12.31 -8.07 2.30
CA PRO A 106 12.12 -9.50 2.45
C PRO A 106 10.79 -9.96 1.82
N LYS A 107 10.84 -11.04 1.05
CA LYS A 107 9.65 -11.69 0.48
C LYS A 107 8.90 -12.50 1.55
N GLY A 108 7.66 -12.87 1.26
CA GLY A 108 6.86 -13.77 2.12
C GLY A 108 5.87 -13.03 3.03
N ARG A 109 5.54 -13.65 4.17
CA ARG A 109 4.44 -13.24 5.07
C ARG A 109 4.43 -11.75 5.43
N ASN A 110 5.59 -11.19 5.71
CA ASN A 110 5.71 -9.83 6.21
C ASN A 110 6.02 -8.79 5.13
N ASN A 111 6.18 -9.21 3.86
CA ASN A 111 6.55 -8.30 2.77
C ASN A 111 5.61 -7.09 2.65
N LEU A 112 4.31 -7.33 2.74
CA LEU A 112 3.30 -6.28 2.74
C LEU A 112 3.55 -5.24 3.84
N PHE A 113 3.67 -5.68 5.09
CA PHE A 113 3.81 -4.78 6.24
C PHE A 113 5.15 -4.06 6.21
N HIS A 114 6.24 -4.74 5.86
CA HIS A 114 7.54 -4.09 5.66
C HIS A 114 7.47 -3.02 4.56
N THR A 115 6.75 -3.27 3.47
CA THR A 115 6.58 -2.28 2.39
C THR A 115 5.80 -1.06 2.86
N ILE A 116 4.67 -1.26 3.56
CA ILE A 116 3.86 -0.16 4.10
C ILE A 116 4.66 0.65 5.11
N LEU A 117 5.33 -0.01 6.05
CA LEU A 117 6.16 0.66 7.06
C LEU A 117 7.31 1.43 6.41
N MET A 118 8.02 0.82 5.46
CA MET A 118 9.13 1.49 4.78
C MET A 118 8.64 2.69 3.95
N PHE A 119 7.49 2.57 3.26
CA PHE A 119 6.88 3.70 2.54
C PHE A 119 6.60 4.86 3.49
N LEU A 120 5.89 4.61 4.60
CA LEU A 120 5.54 5.64 5.57
C LEU A 120 6.78 6.23 6.27
N TYR A 121 7.80 5.41 6.52
CA TYR A 121 9.07 5.85 7.10
C TYR A 121 9.83 6.80 6.17
N ILE A 122 9.89 6.50 4.87
CA ILE A 122 10.48 7.41 3.88
C ILE A 122 9.69 8.71 3.83
N VAL A 123 8.36 8.65 3.81
CA VAL A 123 7.54 9.87 3.85
C VAL A 123 7.86 10.70 5.11
N LYS A 124 7.94 10.07 6.28
CA LYS A 124 8.28 10.76 7.55
C LYS A 124 9.67 11.40 7.50
N THR A 125 10.68 10.70 7.00
CA THR A 125 12.10 11.07 7.19
C THR A 125 12.73 11.79 6.00
N LYS A 126 12.23 11.57 4.78
CA LYS A 126 12.78 12.13 3.54
C LYS A 126 11.85 13.14 2.88
N GLU A 127 10.54 12.97 3.02
CA GLU A 127 9.52 13.88 2.46
C GLU A 127 8.92 14.83 3.51
N SER A 128 9.56 15.00 4.66
CA SER A 128 9.09 15.87 5.76
C SER A 128 7.65 15.59 6.23
N GLY A 129 7.20 14.34 6.11
CA GLY A 129 5.84 13.91 6.44
C GLY A 129 4.79 14.28 5.39
N MET A 130 5.21 14.74 4.21
CA MET A 130 4.32 15.19 3.14
C MET A 130 4.22 14.13 2.04
N LEU A 131 2.99 13.91 1.55
CA LEU A 131 2.75 13.17 0.31
C LEU A 131 2.04 14.10 -0.67
N GLY A 132 2.81 14.68 -1.58
CA GLY A 132 2.35 15.81 -2.39
C GLY A 132 1.98 17.00 -1.51
N ARG A 133 0.69 17.38 -1.52
CA ARG A 133 0.16 18.49 -0.70
C ARG A 133 -0.48 18.04 0.61
N ALA A 134 -0.55 16.74 0.88
CA ALA A 134 -1.13 16.21 2.10
C ALA A 134 -0.07 15.99 3.18
N ASN A 135 -0.35 16.42 4.41
CA ASN A 135 0.47 16.08 5.56
C ASN A 135 -0.01 14.73 6.15
N LEU A 136 0.89 13.75 6.27
CA LEU A 136 0.59 12.44 6.86
C LEU A 136 0.86 12.38 8.38
N GLY A 137 1.46 13.42 8.96
CA GLY A 137 1.70 13.60 10.39
C GLY A 137 0.53 14.28 11.13
N MET A 138 0.84 14.82 12.31
CA MET A 138 -0.16 15.30 13.29
C MET A 138 -1.11 16.39 12.79
N SER A 139 -0.65 17.23 11.85
CA SER A 139 -1.45 18.32 11.29
C SER A 139 -2.37 17.89 10.13
N GLY A 140 -2.39 16.59 9.77
CA GLY A 140 -3.19 16.09 8.67
C GLY A 140 -3.76 14.69 8.91
N VAL A 141 -3.38 13.71 8.10
CA VAL A 141 -3.93 12.34 8.15
C VAL A 141 -3.56 11.60 9.44
N ASN A 142 -2.45 12.00 10.09
CA ASN A 142 -1.94 11.43 11.33
C ASN A 142 -1.65 9.91 11.30
N ILE A 143 -1.33 9.36 10.13
CA ILE A 143 -0.94 7.95 10.00
C ILE A 143 0.52 7.72 10.43
N LEU A 144 1.37 8.75 10.39
CA LEU A 144 2.79 8.66 10.78
C LEU A 144 3.01 8.55 12.30
N TRP A 145 1.95 8.67 13.11
CA TRP A 145 2.01 8.52 14.56
C TRP A 145 2.45 7.11 15.00
N ILE A 146 2.33 6.11 14.13
CA ILE A 146 2.82 4.74 14.37
C ILE A 146 4.32 4.66 14.66
N PHE A 147 5.10 5.68 14.30
CA PHE A 147 6.53 5.75 14.59
C PHE A 147 6.87 6.50 15.89
N GLY A 148 5.86 6.93 16.66
CA GLY A 148 6.02 7.75 17.85
C GLY A 148 6.42 9.20 17.56
N GLU A 149 6.41 10.01 18.63
CA GLU A 149 6.98 11.36 18.66
C GLU A 149 8.50 11.24 18.88
N GLN A 150 9.30 11.84 18.01
CA GLN A 150 10.70 12.16 18.26
C GLN A 150 10.83 13.68 18.31
#